data_AF-A0A971ZK40-F1
#
_entry.id   AF-A0A971ZK40-F1
#
_cell.length_a   1.000
_cell.length_b   1.000
_cell.length_c   1.000
_cell.angle_alpha   90.00
_cell.angle_beta   90.00
_cell.angle_gamma   90.00
#
_symmetry.space_group_name_H-M   'P 1'
#
loop_
_entity.id
_entity.type
_entity.pdbx_description
1 polymer ?
#
loop_
_entity_poly.entity_id
_entity_poly.type
_entity_poly.pdbx_seq_one_letter_code
_entity_poly.pdbx_strand_id
1 'polypeptide(L)'
;MKRAIVLIFTLAILFSLPKYAFADYEDKLGDHWLKDEIDKDFFLYYFPYLAREDFVRFNPEEPMREDEFLLSFSSLLKNKGYSIVDLGFGTSMRRIDMVKAVGDKLAQIANNSSNDVELPFVDLEGISDEEREALKLLYTLGIIKGQSETKFNPNSITSQAEAIVVLQRVRDYLDSINEDKKEISFKLLGIVQTYTGAEGVKTRIEGDKVIVTMTRSFPTPGYTVTVEKIVYEQGLYKVYLDISPPDPEAILPQVVVYKTITIEIDKDQLKDAPYNFIWG
;
A
#
# COMPACT_ATOMS: atom_id res chain seq x y z
N MET A 1 -35.19 35.49 -35.45
CA MET A 1 -35.70 35.23 -34.07
C MET A 1 -36.04 33.76 -33.94
N LYS A 2 -35.46 33.10 -32.91
CA LYS A 2 -35.76 31.73 -32.42
C LYS A 2 -35.36 30.63 -33.43
N ARG A 3 -34.53 29.64 -33.11
CA ARG A 3 -34.66 28.70 -32.00
C ARG A 3 -33.29 28.07 -31.72
N ALA A 4 -32.79 28.23 -30.49
CA ALA A 4 -31.88 27.29 -29.85
C ALA A 4 -32.46 27.08 -28.46
N ILE A 5 -32.80 25.83 -28.12
CA ILE A 5 -32.90 25.23 -26.78
C ILE A 5 -33.43 23.83 -27.05
N VAL A 6 -32.52 22.87 -27.15
CA VAL A 6 -32.74 21.49 -26.70
C VAL A 6 -31.37 20.98 -26.29
N LEU A 7 -31.07 20.99 -24.99
CA LEU A 7 -30.17 20.06 -24.31
C LEU A 7 -30.04 20.46 -22.84
N ILE A 8 -29.78 19.48 -22.00
CA ILE A 8 -29.64 19.50 -20.53
C ILE A 8 -30.95 19.14 -19.80
N PHE A 9 -31.25 17.84 -19.77
CA PHE A 9 -32.14 17.26 -18.75
C PHE A 9 -31.60 15.95 -18.16
N THR A 10 -30.29 15.71 -18.19
CA THR A 10 -29.71 14.41 -17.78
C THR A 10 -28.53 14.45 -16.82
N LEU A 11 -28.30 15.54 -16.07
CA LEU A 11 -27.18 15.54 -15.11
C LEU A 11 -27.40 16.42 -13.86
N ALA A 12 -28.51 16.20 -13.14
CA ALA A 12 -28.75 16.89 -11.86
C ALA A 12 -29.39 15.99 -10.78
N ILE A 13 -29.15 14.67 -10.83
CA ILE A 13 -29.65 13.72 -9.81
C ILE A 13 -28.48 13.05 -9.03
N LEU A 14 -27.22 13.31 -9.38
CA LEU A 14 -26.08 12.54 -8.84
C LEU A 14 -25.35 13.13 -7.63
N PHE A 15 -25.78 14.26 -7.05
CA PHE A 15 -25.07 14.86 -5.90
C PHE A 15 -25.99 15.46 -4.83
N SER A 16 -27.16 14.86 -4.59
CA SER A 16 -27.90 15.08 -3.34
C SER A 16 -27.98 13.78 -2.57
N LEU A 17 -26.87 13.39 -1.93
CA LEU A 17 -27.01 12.44 -0.83
C LEU A 17 -27.96 13.09 0.20
N PRO A 18 -29.04 12.40 0.60
CA PRO A 18 -30.04 12.99 1.48
C PRO A 18 -29.37 13.35 2.82
N LYS A 19 -29.54 14.59 3.28
CA LYS A 19 -29.02 15.08 4.56
C LYS A 19 -29.46 14.22 5.76
N TYR A 20 -30.55 13.47 5.61
CA TYR A 20 -31.13 12.58 6.62
C TYR A 20 -30.26 11.34 6.90
N ALA A 21 -29.77 10.66 5.87
CA ALA A 21 -28.91 9.49 6.04
C ALA A 21 -27.62 9.82 6.83
N PHE A 22 -27.14 11.06 6.72
CA PHE A 22 -25.95 11.49 7.45
C PHE A 22 -26.21 11.85 8.91
N ALA A 23 -27.44 12.23 9.28
CA ALA A 23 -27.78 12.42 10.69
C ALA A 23 -27.74 11.08 11.42
N ASP A 24 -28.36 10.04 10.84
CA ASP A 24 -28.38 8.71 11.44
C ASP A 24 -26.98 8.13 11.64
N TYR A 25 -26.07 8.33 10.67
CA TYR A 25 -24.66 7.91 10.80
C TYR A 25 -23.94 8.57 11.99
N GLU A 26 -24.02 9.90 12.13
CA GLU A 26 -23.38 10.63 13.23
C GLU A 26 -24.04 10.29 14.58
N ASP A 27 -25.36 10.09 14.58
CA ASP A 27 -26.12 9.68 15.76
C ASP A 27 -25.70 8.28 16.24
N LYS A 28 -25.39 7.34 15.34
CA LYS A 28 -24.84 6.02 15.69
C LYS A 28 -23.47 6.11 16.35
N LEU A 29 -22.66 7.10 15.98
CA LEU A 29 -21.33 7.31 16.57
C LEU A 29 -21.43 8.02 17.93
N GLY A 30 -22.30 9.03 18.06
CA GLY A 30 -22.46 9.78 19.31
C GLY A 30 -21.12 10.35 19.82
N ASP A 31 -20.76 9.98 21.06
CA ASP A 31 -19.48 10.30 21.72
C ASP A 31 -18.47 9.13 21.68
N HIS A 32 -18.71 8.11 20.85
CA HIS A 32 -17.85 6.95 20.74
C HIS A 32 -16.51 7.30 20.07
N TRP A 33 -15.41 6.75 20.58
CA TRP A 33 -14.03 7.02 20.12
C TRP A 33 -13.81 6.78 18.61
N LEU A 34 -14.57 5.85 18.02
CA LEU A 34 -14.54 5.57 16.59
C LEU A 34 -14.79 6.83 15.74
N LYS A 35 -15.55 7.80 16.24
CA LYS A 35 -15.85 9.05 15.54
C LYS A 35 -14.61 9.78 15.04
N ASP A 36 -13.51 9.72 15.81
CA ASP A 36 -12.26 10.41 15.49
C ASP A 36 -11.33 9.59 14.58
N GLU A 37 -11.58 8.28 14.41
CA GLU A 37 -10.72 7.35 13.64
C GLU A 37 -11.39 6.90 12.32
N ILE A 38 -12.72 6.88 12.33
CA ILE A 38 -13.70 7.00 11.26
C ILE A 38 -13.33 7.42 9.83
N ASP A 39 -12.78 6.57 8.94
CA ASP A 39 -12.80 6.92 7.52
C ASP A 39 -14.16 6.56 6.92
N LYS A 40 -14.97 7.59 6.69
CA LYS A 40 -16.35 7.44 6.22
C LYS A 40 -16.44 6.80 4.83
N ASP A 41 -15.59 7.22 3.90
CA ASP A 41 -15.63 6.68 2.54
C ASP A 41 -15.18 5.22 2.53
N PHE A 42 -14.17 4.89 3.33
CA PHE A 42 -13.77 3.51 3.58
C PHE A 42 -14.90 2.68 4.15
N PHE A 43 -15.56 3.16 5.21
CA PHE A 43 -16.66 2.47 5.86
C PHE A 43 -17.81 2.19 4.89
N LEU A 44 -18.26 3.20 4.15
CA LEU A 44 -19.35 3.05 3.18
C LEU A 44 -18.99 2.07 2.06
N TYR A 45 -17.73 2.04 1.64
CA TYR A 45 -17.29 1.18 0.55
C TYR A 45 -17.09 -0.28 0.98
N TYR A 46 -16.43 -0.53 2.11
CA TYR A 46 -16.07 -1.89 2.54
C TYR A 46 -17.05 -2.52 3.52
N PHE A 47 -17.90 -1.72 4.20
CA PHE A 47 -18.92 -2.20 5.13
C PHE A 47 -20.35 -1.80 4.69
N PRO A 48 -20.74 -1.98 3.40
CA PRO A 48 -22.00 -1.47 2.90
C PRO A 48 -23.22 -2.10 3.58
N TYR A 49 -23.09 -3.29 4.17
CA TYR A 49 -24.16 -3.97 4.90
C TYR A 49 -24.46 -3.35 6.28
N LEU A 50 -23.51 -2.63 6.89
CA LEU A 50 -23.75 -1.83 8.10
C LEU A 50 -24.38 -0.48 7.75
N ALA A 51 -24.12 0.04 6.55
CA ALA A 51 -24.65 1.32 6.08
C ALA A 51 -26.06 1.24 5.46
N ARG A 52 -26.54 0.04 5.13
CA ARG A 52 -27.89 -0.17 4.58
C ARG A 52 -28.98 0.25 5.59
N GLU A 53 -30.14 0.60 5.04
CA GLU A 53 -31.34 0.91 5.81
C GLU A 53 -31.06 1.97 6.89
N ASP A 54 -30.48 3.09 6.45
CA ASP A 54 -30.14 4.23 7.31
C ASP A 54 -29.32 3.82 8.56
N PHE A 55 -28.27 3.03 8.31
CA PHE A 55 -27.31 2.59 9.34
C PHE A 55 -27.95 1.80 10.49
N VAL A 56 -29.13 1.20 10.31
CA VAL A 56 -29.86 0.51 11.38
C VAL A 56 -29.01 -0.55 12.08
N ARG A 57 -28.18 -1.29 11.31
CA ARG A 57 -27.29 -2.35 11.80
C ARG A 57 -25.93 -1.86 12.31
N PHE A 58 -25.58 -0.60 12.05
CA PHE A 58 -24.36 -0.02 12.57
C PHE A 58 -24.54 0.35 14.04
N ASN A 59 -23.71 -0.26 14.87
CA ASN A 59 -23.51 0.08 16.27
C ASN A 59 -22.06 -0.27 16.62
N PRO A 60 -21.19 0.73 16.88
CA PRO A 60 -19.77 0.53 17.10
C PRO A 60 -19.39 -0.53 18.15
N GLU A 61 -20.24 -0.72 19.17
CA GLU A 61 -20.00 -1.62 20.30
C GLU A 61 -20.55 -3.04 20.06
N GLU A 62 -21.40 -3.23 19.06
CA GLU A 62 -21.97 -4.56 18.78
C GLU A 62 -20.91 -5.51 18.21
N PRO A 63 -21.07 -6.83 18.42
CA PRO A 63 -20.23 -7.83 17.78
C PRO A 63 -20.20 -7.68 16.25
N MET A 64 -19.00 -7.77 15.68
CA MET A 64 -18.82 -7.99 14.26
C MET A 64 -19.04 -9.47 13.95
N ARG A 65 -19.85 -9.76 12.93
CA ARG A 65 -20.01 -11.13 12.43
C ARG A 65 -18.78 -11.54 11.62
N GLU A 66 -18.35 -12.78 11.78
CA GLU A 66 -17.15 -13.31 11.10
C GLU A 66 -17.30 -13.28 9.58
N ASP A 67 -18.44 -13.73 9.06
CA ASP A 67 -18.72 -13.77 7.62
C ASP A 67 -18.68 -12.36 6.99
N GLU A 68 -19.27 -11.38 7.68
CA GLU A 68 -19.28 -9.98 7.27
C GLU A 68 -17.87 -9.35 7.30
N PHE A 69 -17.10 -9.61 8.36
CA PHE A 69 -15.70 -9.18 8.45
C PHE A 69 -14.86 -9.76 7.30
N LEU A 70 -14.93 -11.07 7.07
CA LEU A 70 -14.15 -11.74 6.03
C LEU A 70 -14.57 -11.29 4.62
N LEU A 71 -15.84 -10.95 4.43
CA LEU A 71 -16.33 -10.35 3.19
C LEU A 71 -15.74 -8.95 2.96
N SER A 72 -15.74 -8.09 3.98
CA SER A 72 -15.14 -6.76 3.92
C SER A 72 -13.63 -6.84 3.66
N PHE A 73 -12.94 -7.74 4.37
CA PHE A 73 -11.51 -7.96 4.19
C PHE A 73 -11.19 -8.48 2.78
N SER A 74 -11.95 -9.46 2.29
CA SER A 74 -11.82 -9.97 0.91
C SER A 74 -12.06 -8.88 -0.13
N SER A 75 -13.04 -7.99 0.11
CA SER A 75 -13.33 -6.87 -0.78
C SER A 75 -12.18 -5.86 -0.82
N LEU A 76 -11.56 -5.57 0.33
CA LEU A 76 -10.35 -4.76 0.43
C LEU A 76 -9.18 -5.39 -0.34
N LEU A 77 -8.88 -6.65 -0.07
CA LEU A 77 -7.79 -7.38 -0.74
C LEU A 77 -7.96 -7.37 -2.26
N LYS A 78 -9.16 -7.70 -2.74
CA LYS A 78 -9.47 -7.70 -4.17
C LYS A 78 -9.31 -6.31 -4.80
N ASN A 79 -9.76 -5.26 -4.11
CA ASN A 79 -9.60 -3.89 -4.58
C ASN A 79 -8.11 -3.48 -4.67
N LYS A 80 -7.26 -3.98 -3.78
CA LYS A 80 -5.81 -3.79 -3.81
C LYS A 80 -5.05 -4.80 -4.70
N GLY A 81 -5.75 -5.64 -5.46
CA GLY A 81 -5.15 -6.57 -6.41
C GLY A 81 -4.62 -7.88 -5.81
N TYR A 82 -4.98 -8.21 -4.58
CA TYR A 82 -4.58 -9.47 -3.92
C TYR A 82 -5.67 -10.53 -4.03
N SER A 83 -5.27 -11.80 -3.83
CA SER A 83 -6.22 -12.90 -3.66
C SER A 83 -7.05 -12.70 -2.39
N ILE A 84 -8.29 -13.18 -2.41
CA ILE A 84 -9.21 -13.11 -1.26
C ILE A 84 -8.81 -14.08 -0.15
N VAL A 85 -9.53 -14.04 0.97
CA VAL A 85 -9.46 -15.06 2.03
C VAL A 85 -10.65 -16.02 1.91
N ASP A 86 -10.54 -17.19 2.54
CA ASP A 86 -11.67 -18.12 2.62
C ASP A 86 -12.79 -17.50 3.46
N LEU A 87 -14.02 -17.58 2.97
CA LEU A 87 -15.19 -17.05 3.67
C LEU A 87 -15.64 -18.06 4.73
N GLY A 88 -15.68 -17.62 5.98
CA GLY A 88 -16.31 -18.32 7.09
C GLY A 88 -17.83 -18.09 7.11
N PHE A 89 -18.53 -18.90 7.92
CA PHE A 89 -19.98 -18.78 8.15
C PHE A 89 -20.31 -18.53 9.64
N GLY A 90 -19.34 -18.10 10.44
CA GLY A 90 -19.54 -17.82 11.86
C GLY A 90 -20.32 -16.53 12.11
N THR A 91 -21.07 -16.51 13.21
CA THR A 91 -21.90 -15.37 13.61
C THR A 91 -21.17 -14.37 14.52
N SER A 92 -19.95 -14.69 14.96
CA SER A 92 -19.11 -13.84 15.80
C SER A 92 -17.65 -14.26 15.68
N MET A 93 -16.72 -13.35 15.89
CA MET A 93 -15.27 -13.61 15.83
C MET A 93 -14.60 -13.11 17.10
N ARG A 94 -13.68 -13.88 17.70
CA ARG A 94 -12.82 -13.36 18.76
C ARG A 94 -11.74 -12.47 18.17
N ARG A 95 -11.17 -11.58 18.98
CA ARG A 95 -10.07 -10.72 18.55
C ARG A 95 -8.88 -11.50 18.00
N ILE A 96 -8.54 -12.64 18.62
CA ILE A 96 -7.42 -13.46 18.16
C ILE A 96 -7.71 -14.12 16.79
N ASP A 97 -8.96 -14.48 16.52
CA ASP A 97 -9.36 -15.07 15.23
C ASP A 97 -9.25 -14.01 14.11
N MET A 98 -9.64 -12.76 14.39
CA MET A 98 -9.43 -11.61 13.49
C MET A 98 -7.94 -11.39 13.21
N VAL A 99 -7.12 -11.38 14.26
CA VAL A 99 -5.67 -11.22 14.15
C VAL A 99 -5.05 -12.32 13.30
N LYS A 100 -5.46 -13.57 13.52
CA LYS A 100 -4.97 -14.71 12.73
C LYS A 100 -5.34 -14.56 11.26
N ALA A 101 -6.60 -14.28 10.95
CA ALA A 101 -7.07 -14.12 9.56
C ALA A 101 -6.33 -12.99 8.81
N VAL A 102 -6.14 -11.84 9.44
CA VAL A 102 -5.42 -10.71 8.84
C VAL A 102 -3.91 -10.98 8.78
N GLY A 103 -3.32 -11.49 9.87
CA GLY A 103 -1.90 -11.76 10.00
C GLY A 103 -1.41 -12.78 9.00
N ASP A 104 -2.09 -13.93 8.89
CA ASP A 104 -1.76 -14.99 7.93
C ASP A 104 -1.77 -14.45 6.49
N LYS A 105 -2.76 -13.61 6.17
CA LYS A 105 -2.86 -13.03 4.83
C LYS A 105 -1.75 -12.03 4.55
N LEU A 106 -1.45 -11.15 5.50
CA LEU A 106 -0.40 -10.14 5.31
C LEU A 106 1.01 -10.77 5.30
N ALA A 107 1.25 -11.83 6.07
CA ALA A 107 2.48 -12.59 6.01
C ALA A 107 2.72 -13.17 4.60
N GLN A 108 1.67 -13.74 3.98
CA GLN A 108 1.73 -14.23 2.60
C GLN A 108 2.01 -13.11 1.59
N ILE A 109 1.42 -11.92 1.77
CA ILE A 109 1.60 -10.78 0.86
C ILE A 109 3.01 -10.19 0.97
N ALA A 110 3.51 -10.03 2.18
CA ALA A 110 4.76 -9.35 2.44
C ALA A 110 6.00 -10.24 2.26
N ASN A 111 5.83 -11.57 2.13
CA ASN A 111 6.92 -12.56 2.27
C ASN A 111 7.77 -12.33 3.54
N ASN A 112 7.20 -11.66 4.54
CA ASN A 112 7.87 -11.32 5.79
C ASN A 112 7.49 -12.36 6.83
N SER A 113 8.52 -12.93 7.44
CA SER A 113 8.40 -13.62 8.72
C SER A 113 8.28 -12.59 9.84
N SER A 114 7.65 -12.96 10.95
CA SER A 114 7.60 -12.12 12.14
C SER A 114 9.00 -11.65 12.56
N ASN A 115 9.08 -10.40 13.02
CA ASN A 115 10.25 -9.96 13.77
C ASN A 115 10.11 -10.48 15.20
N ASP A 116 11.25 -10.80 15.84
CA ASP A 116 11.30 -11.17 17.26
C ASP A 116 11.05 -9.93 18.13
N VAL A 117 9.81 -9.45 18.09
CA VAL A 117 9.32 -8.30 18.83
C VAL A 117 8.64 -8.81 20.10
N GLU A 118 9.03 -8.22 21.21
CA GLU A 118 8.36 -8.44 22.49
C GLU A 118 7.02 -7.69 22.49
N LEU A 119 5.94 -8.43 22.75
CA LEU A 119 4.61 -7.86 22.89
C LEU A 119 4.43 -7.34 24.32
N PRO A 120 3.89 -6.12 24.53
CA PRO A 120 3.70 -5.56 25.87
C PRO A 120 2.50 -6.16 26.61
N PHE A 121 1.78 -7.11 25.99
CA PHE A 121 0.53 -7.64 26.49
C PHE A 121 0.75 -8.79 27.46
N VAL A 122 0.19 -8.67 28.67
CA VAL A 122 0.35 -9.66 29.75
C VAL A 122 -0.70 -10.78 29.70
N ASP A 123 -1.72 -10.64 28.85
CA ASP A 123 -2.91 -11.49 28.79
C ASP A 123 -2.94 -12.42 27.56
N LEU A 124 -1.76 -12.88 27.15
CA LEU A 124 -1.55 -13.75 25.98
C LEU A 124 -1.42 -15.24 26.34
N GLU A 125 -1.85 -15.63 27.54
CA GLU A 125 -1.91 -17.04 27.92
C GLU A 125 -3.00 -17.77 27.11
N GLY A 126 -2.67 -18.93 26.55
CA GLY A 126 -3.63 -19.79 25.85
C GLY A 126 -3.85 -19.50 24.37
N ILE A 127 -3.17 -18.50 23.79
CA ILE A 127 -3.08 -18.37 22.32
C ILE A 127 -2.01 -19.32 21.76
N SER A 128 -2.21 -19.82 20.55
CA SER A 128 -1.24 -20.70 19.87
C SER A 128 0.02 -19.93 19.43
N ASP A 129 1.07 -20.66 19.07
CA ASP A 129 2.29 -20.04 18.53
C ASP A 129 1.99 -19.31 17.21
N GLU A 130 1.16 -19.88 16.32
CA GLU A 130 0.78 -19.20 15.07
C GLU A 130 -0.01 -17.91 15.35
N GLU A 131 -0.94 -17.94 16.30
CA GLU A 131 -1.69 -16.75 16.73
C GLU A 131 -0.78 -15.67 17.31
N ARG A 132 0.24 -16.07 18.07
CA ARG A 132 1.25 -15.17 18.63
C ARG A 132 2.10 -14.54 17.55
N GLU A 133 2.52 -15.30 16.54
CA GLU A 133 3.32 -14.78 15.43
C GLU A 133 2.50 -13.82 14.54
N ALA A 134 1.22 -14.14 14.28
CA ALA A 134 0.30 -13.21 13.63
C ALA A 134 0.14 -11.92 14.43
N LEU A 135 -0.02 -12.01 15.75
CA LEU A 135 -0.14 -10.84 16.63
C LEU A 135 1.14 -9.98 16.62
N LYS A 136 2.33 -10.60 16.72
CA LYS A 136 3.62 -9.91 16.61
C LYS A 136 3.76 -9.16 15.29
N LEU A 137 3.40 -9.80 14.18
CA LEU A 137 3.44 -9.18 12.87
C LEU A 137 2.52 -7.95 12.83
N LEU A 138 1.24 -8.11 13.17
CA LEU A 138 0.28 -7.00 13.10
C LEU A 138 0.58 -5.87 14.10
N TYR A 139 1.17 -6.19 15.25
CA TYR A 139 1.65 -5.19 16.20
C TYR A 139 2.83 -4.40 15.64
N THR A 140 3.81 -5.10 15.04
CA THR A 140 4.97 -4.48 14.38
C THR A 140 4.55 -3.56 13.24
N LEU A 141 3.52 -3.94 12.49
CA LEU A 141 2.95 -3.14 11.40
C LEU A 141 2.08 -1.97 11.90
N GLY A 142 1.84 -1.84 13.21
CA GLY A 142 0.98 -0.79 13.78
C GLY A 142 -0.52 -0.97 13.51
N ILE A 143 -0.93 -2.12 12.98
CA ILE A 143 -2.32 -2.46 12.68
C ILE A 143 -3.07 -2.76 13.99
N ILE A 144 -2.46 -3.57 14.85
CA ILE A 144 -2.98 -3.91 16.18
C ILE A 144 -2.20 -3.14 17.25
N LYS A 145 -2.92 -2.45 18.13
CA LYS A 145 -2.32 -1.64 19.22
C LYS A 145 -2.64 -2.14 20.63
N GLY A 146 -3.46 -3.18 20.77
CA GLY A 146 -4.06 -3.57 22.06
C GLY A 146 -5.32 -2.77 22.40
N GLN A 147 -6.03 -3.18 23.45
CA GLN A 147 -7.13 -2.39 24.05
C GLN A 147 -6.61 -1.44 25.13
N SER A 148 -5.44 -1.74 25.68
CA SER A 148 -4.65 -0.84 26.53
C SER A 148 -3.17 -1.11 26.29
N GLU A 149 -2.31 -0.31 26.92
CA GLU A 149 -0.84 -0.46 26.81
C GLU A 149 -0.36 -1.86 27.18
N THR A 150 -1.08 -2.59 28.06
CA THR A 150 -0.64 -3.90 28.57
C THR A 150 -1.66 -5.02 28.36
N LYS A 151 -2.77 -4.75 27.67
CA LYS A 151 -3.81 -5.77 27.41
C LYS A 151 -4.27 -5.82 25.97
N PHE A 152 -4.37 -7.04 25.45
CA PHE A 152 -4.92 -7.31 24.13
C PHE A 152 -6.33 -7.94 24.18
N ASN A 153 -6.65 -8.71 25.23
CA ASN A 153 -7.88 -9.48 25.44
C ASN A 153 -8.23 -10.45 24.29
N PRO A 154 -7.39 -11.47 24.01
CA PRO A 154 -7.49 -12.31 22.80
C PRO A 154 -8.83 -13.04 22.64
N ASN A 155 -9.48 -13.39 23.75
CA ASN A 155 -10.73 -14.15 23.76
C ASN A 155 -12.00 -13.28 23.74
N SER A 156 -11.87 -11.96 23.81
CA SER A 156 -13.03 -11.08 23.70
C SER A 156 -13.56 -11.02 22.26
N ILE A 157 -14.85 -10.76 22.11
CA ILE A 157 -15.51 -10.64 20.82
C ILE A 157 -15.10 -9.33 20.17
N THR A 158 -14.74 -9.38 18.89
CA THR A 158 -14.39 -8.21 18.09
C THR A 158 -15.64 -7.34 17.87
N SER A 159 -15.56 -6.06 18.23
CA SER A 159 -16.66 -5.12 17.96
C SER A 159 -16.64 -4.61 16.50
N GLN A 160 -17.76 -4.03 16.05
CA GLN A 160 -17.83 -3.39 14.74
C GLN A 160 -16.76 -2.30 14.58
N ALA A 161 -16.55 -1.48 15.62
CA ALA A 161 -15.54 -0.43 15.61
C ALA A 161 -14.12 -0.97 15.42
N GLU A 162 -13.77 -2.01 16.16
CA GLU A 162 -12.45 -2.63 16.11
C GLU A 162 -12.16 -3.20 14.72
N ALA A 163 -13.14 -3.91 14.14
CA ALA A 163 -13.04 -4.48 12.80
C ALA A 163 -12.84 -3.41 11.71
N ILE A 164 -13.59 -2.31 11.76
CA ILE A 164 -13.47 -1.21 10.79
C ILE A 164 -12.08 -0.59 10.86
N VAL A 165 -11.62 -0.25 12.06
CA VAL A 165 -10.32 0.42 12.26
C VAL A 165 -9.16 -0.49 11.89
N VAL A 166 -9.23 -1.78 12.21
CA VAL A 166 -8.22 -2.75 11.78
C VAL A 166 -8.14 -2.80 10.25
N LEU A 167 -9.27 -2.90 9.54
CA LEU A 167 -9.24 -2.94 8.08
C LEU A 167 -8.81 -1.60 7.45
N GLN A 168 -9.09 -0.45 8.07
CA GLN A 168 -8.54 0.84 7.64
C GLN A 168 -7.01 0.82 7.69
N ARG A 169 -6.44 0.37 8.81
CA ARG A 169 -4.98 0.28 8.98
C ARG A 169 -4.36 -0.74 8.03
N VAL A 170 -5.08 -1.84 7.74
CA VAL A 170 -4.67 -2.79 6.71
C VAL A 170 -4.64 -2.12 5.33
N ARG A 171 -5.65 -1.33 4.96
CA ARG A 171 -5.64 -0.56 3.71
C ARG A 171 -4.41 0.35 3.66
N ASP A 172 -4.17 1.12 4.71
CA ASP A 172 -3.08 2.09 4.77
C ASP A 172 -1.72 1.39 4.64
N TYR A 173 -1.54 0.24 5.30
CA TYR A 173 -0.36 -0.61 5.13
C TYR A 173 -0.22 -1.11 3.69
N LEU A 174 -1.28 -1.67 3.11
CA LEU A 174 -1.27 -2.17 1.73
C LEU A 174 -0.97 -1.04 0.72
N ASP A 175 -1.46 0.18 0.97
CA ASP A 175 -1.14 1.35 0.15
C ASP A 175 0.34 1.73 0.31
N SER A 176 0.88 1.74 1.53
CA SER A 176 2.30 2.06 1.77
C SER A 176 3.26 1.12 1.03
N ILE A 177 2.96 -0.19 0.98
CA ILE A 177 3.80 -1.17 0.30
C ILE A 177 3.52 -1.25 -1.21
N ASN A 178 2.42 -0.66 -1.67
CA ASN A 178 2.11 -0.53 -3.10
C ASN A 178 2.60 0.80 -3.68
N GLU A 179 2.75 1.86 -2.87
CA GLU A 179 3.50 3.06 -3.25
C GLU A 179 4.96 2.74 -3.58
N ASP A 180 5.56 1.78 -2.87
CA ASP A 180 6.90 1.25 -3.15
C ASP A 180 6.97 0.50 -4.52
N LYS A 181 5.83 0.19 -5.14
CA LYS A 181 5.75 -0.37 -6.51
C LYS A 181 5.39 0.66 -7.58
N LYS A 182 5.17 1.93 -7.22
CA LYS A 182 4.93 2.98 -8.21
C LYS A 182 6.22 3.22 -8.99
N GLU A 183 6.19 2.92 -10.29
CA GLU A 183 7.29 3.25 -11.18
C GLU A 183 7.48 4.78 -11.19
N ILE A 184 8.70 5.20 -10.86
CA ILE A 184 9.07 6.60 -10.82
C ILE A 184 9.20 7.09 -12.25
N SER A 185 8.41 8.09 -12.60
CA SER A 185 8.50 8.73 -13.91
C SER A 185 9.80 9.51 -14.01
N PHE A 186 10.51 9.34 -15.13
CA PHE A 186 11.76 10.03 -15.41
C PHE A 186 11.80 10.46 -16.87
N LYS A 187 12.62 11.47 -17.14
CA LYS A 187 12.96 11.91 -18.50
C LYS A 187 14.40 11.54 -18.80
N LEU A 188 14.63 10.81 -19.89
CA LEU A 188 15.98 10.56 -20.38
C LEU A 188 16.57 11.85 -20.96
N LEU A 189 17.68 12.32 -20.38
CA LEU A 189 18.42 13.48 -20.88
C LEU A 189 19.49 13.07 -21.91
N GLY A 190 20.09 11.90 -21.75
CA GLY A 190 21.02 11.37 -22.75
C GLY A 190 21.83 10.18 -22.28
N ILE A 191 22.47 9.53 -23.26
CA ILE A 191 23.41 8.42 -23.05
C ILE A 191 24.68 8.75 -23.81
N VAL A 192 25.81 8.78 -23.11
CA VAL A 192 27.13 9.10 -23.67
C VAL A 192 28.06 7.92 -23.47
N GLN A 193 28.82 7.57 -24.52
CA GLN A 193 29.87 6.56 -24.46
C GLN A 193 31.25 7.22 -24.36
N THR A 194 32.11 6.71 -23.49
CA THR A 194 33.51 7.12 -23.35
C THR A 194 34.42 5.90 -23.25
N TYR A 195 35.73 6.10 -23.48
CA TYR A 195 36.76 5.05 -23.32
C TYR A 195 37.48 5.10 -21.98
N THR A 196 37.17 6.12 -21.17
CA THR A 196 37.66 6.31 -19.82
C THR A 196 36.49 6.72 -18.93
N GLY A 197 36.44 6.17 -17.72
CA GLY A 197 35.33 6.39 -16.81
C GLY A 197 35.48 5.58 -15.53
N ALA A 198 34.59 5.84 -14.58
CA ALA A 198 34.45 5.07 -13.35
C ALA A 198 32.98 4.70 -13.21
N GLU A 199 32.70 3.47 -12.79
CA GLU A 199 31.33 3.04 -12.52
C GLU A 199 30.77 3.76 -11.30
N GLY A 200 29.46 3.94 -11.30
CA GLY A 200 28.75 4.47 -10.14
C GLY A 200 27.49 5.23 -10.49
N VAL A 201 26.80 5.65 -9.44
CA VAL A 201 25.59 6.47 -9.52
C VAL A 201 25.85 7.77 -8.76
N LYS A 202 25.55 8.89 -9.39
CA LYS A 202 25.71 10.23 -8.82
C LYS A 202 24.38 10.98 -8.94
N THR A 203 24.06 11.75 -7.92
CA THR A 203 22.83 12.55 -7.87
C THR A 203 23.20 14.01 -7.69
N ARG A 204 22.47 14.90 -8.37
CA ARG A 204 22.55 16.35 -8.18
C ARG A 204 21.15 16.94 -8.22
N ILE A 205 20.93 17.97 -7.41
CA ILE A 205 19.63 18.65 -7.32
C ILE A 205 19.69 19.92 -8.18
N GLU A 206 18.70 20.10 -9.05
CA GLU A 206 18.53 21.30 -9.86
C GLU A 206 17.10 21.83 -9.68
N GLY A 207 16.92 22.79 -8.76
CA GLY A 207 15.58 23.33 -8.46
C GLY A 207 14.62 22.27 -7.92
N ASP A 208 13.53 22.03 -8.66
CA ASP A 208 12.50 21.02 -8.40
C ASP A 208 12.81 19.65 -9.02
N LYS A 209 13.97 19.51 -9.68
CA LYS A 209 14.42 18.26 -10.30
C LYS A 209 15.57 17.60 -9.54
N VAL A 210 15.65 16.28 -9.66
CA VAL A 210 16.81 15.47 -9.31
C VAL A 210 17.38 14.87 -10.59
N ILE A 211 18.66 15.16 -10.84
CA ILE A 211 19.40 14.61 -11.97
C ILE A 211 20.23 13.44 -11.48
N VAL A 212 20.01 12.28 -12.08
CA VAL A 212 20.74 11.06 -11.76
C VAL A 212 21.64 10.71 -12.94
N THR A 213 22.94 10.57 -12.66
CA THR A 213 23.96 10.19 -13.63
C THR A 213 24.53 8.85 -13.24
N MET A 214 24.38 7.87 -14.11
CA MET A 214 24.78 6.49 -13.85
C MET A 214 25.75 6.00 -14.91
N THR A 215 26.89 5.47 -14.51
CA THR A 215 27.93 4.98 -15.41
C THR A 215 28.16 3.50 -15.21
N ARG A 216 28.15 2.73 -16.31
CA ARG A 216 28.43 1.28 -16.34
C ARG A 216 29.46 0.97 -17.42
N SER A 217 30.34 0.01 -17.15
CA SER A 217 31.36 -0.47 -18.07
C SER A 217 30.83 -1.64 -18.91
N PHE A 218 31.31 -1.74 -20.14
CA PHE A 218 30.98 -2.80 -21.10
C PHE A 218 32.26 -3.29 -21.76
N PRO A 219 32.38 -4.61 -22.04
CA PRO A 219 33.62 -5.20 -22.52
C PRO A 219 34.02 -4.73 -23.93
N THR A 220 33.04 -4.34 -24.75
CA THR A 220 33.23 -3.83 -26.11
C THR A 220 32.22 -2.72 -26.42
N PRO A 221 32.46 -1.88 -27.43
CA PRO A 221 31.44 -1.00 -27.99
C PRO A 221 30.24 -1.80 -28.54
N GLY A 222 29.08 -1.15 -28.71
CA GLY A 222 27.93 -1.73 -29.40
C GLY A 222 26.81 -2.30 -28.52
N TYR A 223 27.02 -2.41 -27.20
CA TYR A 223 25.92 -2.68 -26.26
C TYR A 223 24.87 -1.57 -26.32
N THR A 224 23.59 -1.92 -26.34
CA THR A 224 22.50 -0.96 -26.11
C THR A 224 22.12 -0.99 -24.64
N VAL A 225 21.87 0.18 -24.05
CA VAL A 225 21.51 0.33 -22.64
C VAL A 225 20.43 1.38 -22.54
N THR A 226 19.34 1.07 -21.87
CA THR A 226 18.26 2.00 -21.55
C THR A 226 17.86 1.84 -20.08
N VAL A 227 17.17 2.83 -19.52
CA VAL A 227 16.53 2.69 -18.21
C VAL A 227 15.17 2.06 -18.47
N GLU A 228 14.96 0.85 -17.94
CA GLU A 228 13.68 0.15 -18.07
C GLU A 228 12.66 0.77 -17.09
N LYS A 229 13.01 0.81 -15.81
CA LYS A 229 12.18 1.39 -14.75
C LYS A 229 13.00 1.78 -13.53
N ILE A 230 12.37 2.57 -12.68
CA ILE A 230 12.90 2.95 -11.37
C ILE A 230 11.80 2.70 -10.34
N VAL A 231 12.16 2.01 -9.26
CA VAL A 231 11.25 1.70 -8.15
C VAL A 231 11.87 2.14 -6.84
N TYR A 232 11.03 2.47 -5.86
CA TYR A 232 11.50 2.79 -4.51
C TYR A 232 11.20 1.62 -3.58
N GLU A 233 12.22 0.96 -3.06
CA GLU A 233 12.06 -0.20 -2.20
C GLU A 233 13.06 -0.13 -1.05
N GLN A 234 12.60 -0.39 0.18
CA GLN A 234 13.46 -0.47 1.37
C GLN A 234 14.36 0.76 1.57
N GLY A 235 13.84 1.97 1.30
CA GLY A 235 14.59 3.21 1.48
C GLY A 235 15.51 3.60 0.32
N LEU A 236 15.52 2.81 -0.77
CA LEU A 236 16.44 2.95 -1.89
C LEU A 236 15.71 3.05 -3.22
N TYR A 237 16.20 3.91 -4.10
CA TYR A 237 15.73 4.00 -5.49
C TYR A 237 16.52 3.02 -6.37
N LYS A 238 15.91 1.88 -6.70
CA LYS A 238 16.53 0.85 -7.54
C LYS A 238 16.28 1.16 -9.01
N VAL A 239 17.37 1.26 -9.78
CA VAL A 239 17.31 1.53 -11.22
C VAL A 239 17.59 0.25 -12.00
N TYR A 240 16.59 -0.18 -12.77
CA TYR A 240 16.68 -1.34 -13.65
C TYR A 240 17.06 -0.90 -15.06
N LEU A 241 18.08 -1.55 -15.62
CA LEU A 241 18.56 -1.30 -16.97
C LEU A 241 18.15 -2.44 -17.89
N ASP A 242 17.63 -2.10 -19.07
CA ASP A 242 17.57 -3.04 -20.18
C ASP A 242 18.88 -2.94 -20.99
N ILE A 243 19.57 -4.08 -21.11
CA ILE A 243 20.88 -4.18 -21.73
C ILE A 243 20.86 -5.26 -22.79
N SER A 244 21.09 -4.84 -24.03
CA SER A 244 21.22 -5.75 -25.17
C SER A 244 22.67 -5.77 -25.67
N PRO A 245 23.30 -6.96 -25.81
CA PRO A 245 24.63 -7.05 -26.39
C PRO A 245 24.61 -6.64 -27.87
N PRO A 246 25.77 -6.29 -28.46
CA PRO A 246 25.88 -6.09 -29.89
C PRO A 246 25.59 -7.39 -30.65
N ASP A 247 25.33 -7.25 -31.95
CA ASP A 247 25.26 -8.38 -32.88
C ASP A 247 26.50 -9.29 -32.71
N PRO A 248 26.34 -10.61 -32.47
CA PRO A 248 27.45 -11.54 -32.33
C PRO A 248 28.42 -11.58 -33.52
N GLU A 249 27.95 -11.20 -34.72
CA GLU A 249 28.77 -11.15 -35.94
C GLU A 249 29.44 -9.77 -36.15
N ALA A 250 29.16 -8.79 -35.27
CA ALA A 250 29.75 -7.46 -35.38
C ALA A 250 31.26 -7.48 -35.09
N ILE A 251 32.03 -6.94 -36.03
CA ILE A 251 33.47 -6.71 -35.85
C ILE A 251 33.65 -5.44 -35.01
N LEU A 252 33.99 -5.60 -33.74
CA LEU A 252 34.09 -4.53 -32.76
C LEU A 252 35.49 -4.44 -32.15
N PRO A 253 35.97 -3.22 -31.81
CA PRO A 253 37.20 -3.04 -31.05
C PRO A 253 37.14 -3.78 -29.71
N GLN A 254 38.22 -4.48 -29.36
CA GLN A 254 38.38 -5.17 -28.07
C GLN A 254 38.87 -4.18 -27.00
N VAL A 255 37.99 -3.24 -26.63
CA VAL A 255 38.27 -2.21 -25.63
C VAL A 255 37.05 -1.99 -24.75
N VAL A 256 37.29 -1.88 -23.44
CA VAL A 256 36.25 -1.54 -22.47
C VAL A 256 35.75 -0.12 -22.75
N VAL A 257 34.43 0.04 -22.78
CA VAL A 257 33.77 1.34 -22.88
C VAL A 257 32.91 1.59 -21.66
N TYR A 258 32.71 2.86 -21.34
CA TYR A 258 31.81 3.29 -20.28
C TYR A 258 30.63 4.00 -20.91
N LYS A 259 29.41 3.58 -20.55
CA LYS A 259 28.19 4.30 -20.92
C LYS A 259 27.64 5.01 -19.70
N THR A 260 27.48 6.33 -19.85
CA THR A 260 26.92 7.21 -18.84
C THR A 260 25.52 7.63 -19.27
N ILE A 261 24.53 7.26 -18.47
CA ILE A 261 23.12 7.54 -18.65
C ILE A 261 22.77 8.70 -17.73
N THR A 262 22.09 9.71 -18.25
CA THR A 262 21.60 10.84 -17.45
C THR A 262 20.10 10.94 -17.57
N ILE A 263 19.42 10.95 -16.43
CA ILE A 263 17.97 11.10 -16.33
C ILE A 263 17.62 12.28 -15.41
N GLU A 264 16.43 12.81 -15.61
CA GLU A 264 15.81 13.87 -14.80
C GLU A 264 14.52 13.32 -14.18
N ILE A 265 14.33 13.58 -12.89
CA ILE A 265 13.16 13.14 -12.12
C ILE A 265 12.59 14.34 -11.38
N ASP A 266 11.27 14.52 -11.44
CA ASP A 266 10.54 15.48 -10.63
C ASP A 266 10.58 15.09 -9.15
N LYS A 267 10.87 16.05 -8.26
CA LYS A 267 10.91 15.79 -6.81
C LYS A 267 9.58 15.28 -6.25
N ASP A 268 8.46 15.61 -6.88
CA ASP A 268 7.14 15.12 -6.47
C ASP A 268 6.95 13.60 -6.70
N GLN A 269 7.81 12.98 -7.51
CA GLN A 269 7.87 11.52 -7.69
C GLN A 269 8.76 10.85 -6.65
N LEU A 270 9.47 11.62 -5.82
CA LEU A 270 10.46 11.13 -4.87
C LEU A 270 9.98 11.38 -3.43
N LYS A 271 10.26 10.43 -2.54
CA LYS A 271 10.19 10.62 -1.09
C LYS A 271 11.26 11.62 -0.62
N ASP A 272 11.20 12.02 0.65
CA ASP A 272 12.13 13.00 1.22
C ASP A 272 13.61 12.61 1.06
N ALA A 273 14.45 13.63 0.93
CA ALA A 273 15.89 13.47 0.80
C ALA A 273 16.50 12.81 2.07
N PRO A 274 17.60 12.04 1.96
CA PRO A 274 18.50 11.91 0.79
C PRO A 274 18.02 10.94 -0.30
N TYR A 275 18.25 11.32 -1.56
CA TYR A 275 17.88 10.47 -2.71
C TYR A 275 18.98 9.45 -3.02
N ASN A 276 18.83 8.25 -2.47
CA ASN A 276 19.81 7.17 -2.60
C ASN A 276 19.46 6.25 -3.78
N PHE A 277 20.11 6.46 -4.93
CA PHE A 277 19.94 5.63 -6.12
C PHE A 277 21.00 4.53 -6.20
N ILE A 278 20.56 3.31 -6.48
CA ILE A 278 21.41 2.13 -6.67
C ILE A 278 20.95 1.33 -7.89
N TRP A 279 21.80 0.40 -8.33
CA TRP A 279 21.42 -0.59 -9.32
C TRP A 279 20.40 -1.58 -8.72
N GLY A 280 19.35 -1.87 -9.50
CA GLY A 280 18.32 -2.85 -9.18
C GLY A 280 18.67 -4.28 -9.57
#